data_AF-A0AB34PNM7-F1
#
_entry.id   AF-A0AB34PNM7-F1
#
_cell.length_a   1.000
_cell.length_b   1.000
_cell.length_c   1.000
_cell.angle_alpha   90.00
_cell.angle_beta   90.00
_cell.angle_gamma   90.00
#
_symmetry.space_group_name_H-M   'P 1'
#
loop_
_entity.id
_entity.type
_entity.pdbx_description
1 polymer ?
#
loop_
_entity_poly.entity_id
_entity_poly.type
_entity_poly.pdbx_seq_one_letter_code
_entity_poly.pdbx_strand_id
1 'polypeptide(L)'
;MFKIKTFTPTSIPLAKPGLNSVRRLRLIPDWSKFKTIPQPPGYVVGTVNDAYKPPSPEHYEGSYHWTYERAISITMIPLVMTPFVAGVEFPMIDSIFSTLLLFHCHAGMKSCIIDYIPKRVYGFWYGAACKLLTLGTFVAMYGIYVLETTSNGLFNLVSSLWAA
;
A
#
# COMPACT_ATOMS: atom_id res chain seq x y z
N MET A 1 12.84 22.31 68.43
CA MET A 1 13.64 21.06 68.41
C MET A 1 13.29 20.30 67.14
N PHE A 2 14.04 20.51 66.05
CA PHE A 2 13.79 19.90 64.74
C PHE A 2 14.59 18.59 64.62
N LYS A 3 13.91 17.47 64.30
CA LYS A 3 14.54 16.15 64.15
C LYS A 3 14.82 15.92 62.66
N ILE A 4 16.10 15.95 62.29
CA ILE A 4 16.57 15.63 60.93
C ILE A 4 16.50 14.11 60.75
N LYS A 5 15.72 13.62 59.77
CA LYS A 5 15.74 12.21 59.37
C LYS A 5 16.94 11.98 58.45
N THR A 6 17.88 11.14 58.88
CA THR A 6 19.00 10.68 58.05
C THR A 6 18.50 9.67 57.02
N PHE A 7 18.84 9.89 55.76
CA PHE A 7 18.52 9.00 54.65
C PHE A 7 19.57 7.89 54.60
N THR A 8 19.17 6.64 54.77
CA THR A 8 20.02 5.46 54.59
C THR A 8 19.86 4.94 53.16
N PRO A 9 20.96 4.70 52.40
CA PRO A 9 20.84 4.16 51.05
C PRO A 9 20.47 2.67 51.12
N THR A 10 19.27 2.34 50.67
CA THR A 10 18.87 0.96 50.34
C THR A 10 19.73 0.43 49.20
N SER A 11 20.53 -0.61 49.45
CA SER A 11 21.23 -1.34 48.42
C SER A 11 20.23 -2.08 47.52
N ILE A 12 20.18 -1.71 46.25
CA ILE A 12 19.38 -2.40 45.24
C ILE A 12 20.11 -3.71 44.91
N PRO A 13 19.49 -4.90 45.08
CA PRO A 13 20.13 -6.14 44.65
C PRO A 13 20.23 -6.16 43.12
N LEU A 14 21.45 -6.38 42.62
CA LEU A 14 21.74 -6.56 41.20
C LEU A 14 21.06 -7.84 40.70
N ALA A 15 19.91 -7.69 40.04
CA ALA A 15 19.21 -8.79 39.40
C ALA A 15 20.09 -9.35 38.26
N LYS A 16 20.56 -10.60 38.42
CA LYS A 16 21.25 -11.34 37.37
C LYS A 16 20.25 -11.59 36.22
N PRO A 17 20.56 -11.24 34.96
CA PRO A 17 19.67 -11.53 33.85
C PRO A 17 19.74 -13.03 33.57
N GLY A 18 18.77 -13.78 34.09
CA GLY A 18 18.56 -15.16 33.69
C GLY A 18 18.12 -15.20 32.23
N LEU A 19 19.02 -15.62 31.35
CA LEU A 19 18.73 -15.96 29.95
C LEU A 19 17.89 -17.25 29.90
N ASN A 20 16.62 -17.16 30.29
CA ASN A 20 15.64 -18.23 30.10
C ASN A 20 14.74 -17.87 28.91
N SER A 21 15.30 -17.87 27.71
CA SER A 21 14.52 -17.82 26.47
C SER A 21 14.26 -19.24 25.97
N VAL A 22 13.38 -19.96 26.66
CA VAL A 22 12.78 -21.17 26.09
C VAL A 22 11.56 -20.72 25.30
N ARG A 23 11.77 -20.23 24.07
CA ARG A 23 10.66 -20.08 23.11
C ARG A 23 10.19 -21.49 22.75
N ARG A 24 9.23 -22.02 23.51
CA ARG A 24 8.50 -23.23 23.11
C ARG A 24 7.81 -22.92 21.79
N LEU A 25 8.22 -23.61 20.72
CA LEU A 25 7.49 -23.60 19.45
C LEU A 25 6.05 -24.05 19.74
N ARG A 26 5.11 -23.09 19.74
CA ARG A 26 3.68 -23.38 19.79
C ARG A 26 3.25 -23.81 18.39
N LEU A 27 2.87 -25.08 18.25
CA LEU A 27 2.30 -25.63 17.00
C LEU A 27 0.85 -25.19 16.78
N ILE A 28 0.23 -24.56 17.78
CA ILE A 28 -1.12 -23.99 17.67
C ILE A 28 -1.00 -22.64 16.95
N PRO A 29 -1.64 -22.46 15.78
CA PRO A 29 -1.61 -21.20 15.08
C PRO A 29 -2.33 -20.10 15.88
N ASP A 30 -1.70 -18.94 16.00
CA ASP A 30 -2.30 -17.75 16.61
C ASP A 30 -3.02 -16.91 15.54
N TRP A 31 -4.35 -16.98 15.53
CA TRP A 31 -5.21 -16.25 14.59
C TRP A 31 -5.52 -14.81 15.05
N SER A 32 -4.95 -14.34 16.16
CA SER A 32 -5.21 -13.00 16.70
C SER A 32 -4.95 -11.88 15.69
N LYS A 33 -3.94 -12.03 14.83
CA LYS A 33 -3.53 -11.04 13.83
C LYS A 33 -4.52 -10.82 12.68
N PHE A 34 -5.41 -11.78 12.44
CA PHE A 34 -6.41 -11.67 11.36
C PHE A 34 -7.70 -10.99 11.81
N LYS A 35 -7.83 -10.72 13.11
CA LYS A 35 -8.98 -10.00 13.68
C LYS A 35 -8.87 -8.50 13.38
N THR A 36 -10.02 -7.87 13.21
CA THR A 36 -10.11 -6.42 13.06
C THR A 36 -9.71 -5.71 14.35
N ILE A 37 -9.15 -4.50 14.21
CA ILE A 37 -8.75 -3.66 15.33
C ILE A 37 -10.02 -3.03 15.93
N PRO A 38 -10.29 -3.20 17.24
CA PRO A 38 -11.46 -2.58 17.87
C PRO A 38 -11.31 -1.05 17.84
N GLN A 39 -12.37 -0.35 17.43
CA GLN A 39 -12.38 1.11 17.37
C GLN A 39 -13.00 1.66 18.67
N PRO A 40 -12.37 2.64 19.35
CA PRO A 40 -13.00 3.32 20.47
C PRO A 40 -14.17 4.21 19.98
N PRO A 41 -15.24 4.35 20.78
CA PRO A 41 -16.37 5.21 20.42
C PRO A 41 -15.90 6.67 20.27
N GLY A 42 -16.19 7.29 19.12
CA GLY A 42 -15.85 8.68 18.83
C GLY A 42 -14.38 8.97 18.48
N TYR A 43 -13.50 7.96 18.46
CA TYR A 43 -12.08 8.10 18.12
C TYR A 43 -11.34 9.24 18.87
N VAL A 44 -11.78 9.56 20.09
CA VAL A 44 -11.10 10.55 20.93
C VAL A 44 -9.85 9.89 21.51
N VAL A 45 -8.70 10.25 20.95
CA VAL A 45 -7.39 9.82 21.43
C VAL A 45 -6.79 10.97 22.23
N GLY A 46 -6.82 10.87 23.56
CA GLY A 46 -6.32 11.90 24.48
C GLY A 46 -7.41 12.57 25.32
N THR A 47 -7.04 13.64 26.01
CA THR A 47 -7.91 14.50 26.82
C THR A 47 -8.23 15.80 26.07
N VAL A 48 -9.26 16.54 26.52
CA VAL A 48 -9.67 17.83 25.91
C VAL A 48 -8.54 18.88 25.92
N ASN A 49 -7.56 18.75 26.82
CA ASN A 49 -6.45 19.69 26.98
C ASN A 49 -5.20 19.29 26.17
N ASP A 50 -5.21 18.15 25.49
CA ASP A 50 -4.06 17.71 24.70
C ASP A 50 -4.01 18.45 23.35
N ALA A 51 -2.86 19.04 23.04
CA ALA A 51 -2.65 19.70 21.75
C ALA A 51 -2.73 18.69 20.60
N TYR A 52 -3.42 19.09 19.51
CA TYR A 52 -3.46 18.29 18.28
C TYR A 52 -2.06 18.04 17.74
N LYS A 53 -1.74 16.76 17.50
CA LYS A 53 -0.49 16.35 16.87
C LYS A 53 -0.77 16.00 15.41
N PRO A 54 -0.35 16.83 14.44
CA PRO A 54 -0.52 16.48 13.04
C PRO A 54 0.26 15.20 12.73
N PRO A 55 -0.23 14.35 11.80
CA PRO A 55 0.55 13.23 11.31
C PRO A 55 1.84 13.75 10.64
N SER A 56 2.89 12.92 10.65
CA SER A 56 4.12 13.24 9.92
C SER A 56 3.78 13.46 8.43
N PRO A 57 4.35 14.49 7.78
CA PRO A 57 4.12 14.68 6.35
C PRO A 57 4.67 13.49 5.56
N GLU A 58 3.83 12.91 4.70
CA GLU A 58 4.22 11.87 3.75
C GLU A 58 4.03 12.40 2.33
N HIS A 59 5.13 12.71 1.63
CA HIS A 59 5.07 13.30 0.29
C HIS A 59 4.48 12.36 -0.77
N TYR A 60 4.59 11.05 -0.58
CA TYR A 60 4.08 10.03 -1.51
C TYR A 60 2.58 9.81 -1.43
N GLU A 61 1.93 10.17 -0.32
CA GLU A 61 0.48 9.99 -0.11
C GLU A 61 -0.26 11.36 -0.16
N GLY A 62 0.44 12.41 -0.57
CA GLY A 62 -0.07 13.79 -0.64
C GLY A 62 -0.35 14.29 -2.06
N SER A 63 -0.17 15.60 -2.29
CA SER A 63 -0.50 16.27 -3.55
C SER A 63 0.26 15.75 -4.78
N TYR A 64 1.47 15.21 -4.59
CA TYR A 64 2.26 14.68 -5.72
C TYR A 64 1.59 13.49 -6.39
N HIS A 65 1.04 12.55 -5.60
CA HIS A 65 0.32 11.39 -6.16
C HIS A 65 -0.85 11.83 -7.03
N TRP A 66 -1.63 12.82 -6.57
CA TRP A 66 -2.72 13.40 -7.34
C TRP A 66 -2.24 13.98 -8.69
N THR A 67 -1.15 14.76 -8.68
CA THR A 67 -0.60 15.35 -9.90
C THR A 67 -0.12 14.28 -10.89
N TYR A 68 0.54 13.22 -10.42
CA TYR A 68 1.00 12.12 -11.27
C TYR A 68 -0.17 11.38 -11.92
N GLU A 69 -1.23 11.08 -11.17
CA GLU A 69 -2.42 10.44 -11.73
C GLU A 69 -3.08 11.30 -12.82
N ARG A 70 -3.17 12.61 -12.61
CA ARG A 70 -3.76 13.52 -13.61
C ARG A 70 -2.89 13.59 -14.86
N ALA A 71 -1.58 13.67 -14.71
CA ALA A 71 -0.65 13.68 -15.84
C ALA A 71 -0.76 12.40 -16.69
N ILE A 72 -0.79 11.22 -16.04
CA ILE A 72 -1.01 9.93 -16.72
C ILE A 72 -2.36 9.92 -17.45
N SER A 73 -3.44 10.31 -16.76
CA SER A 73 -4.79 10.29 -17.32
C SER A 73 -4.93 11.21 -18.54
N ILE A 74 -4.35 12.41 -18.49
CA ILE A 74 -4.36 13.35 -19.63
C ILE A 74 -3.56 12.80 -20.80
N THR A 75 -2.40 12.17 -20.52
CA THR A 75 -1.52 11.61 -21.55
C THR A 75 -2.16 10.41 -22.27
N MET A 76 -2.98 9.62 -21.56
CA MET A 76 -3.67 8.47 -22.15
C MET A 76 -4.76 8.86 -23.16
N ILE A 77 -5.35 10.05 -23.07
CA ILE A 77 -6.44 10.50 -23.97
C ILE A 77 -6.01 10.49 -25.45
N PRO A 78 -4.88 11.12 -25.86
CA PRO A 78 -4.43 11.02 -27.25
C PRO A 78 -3.92 9.61 -27.61
N LEU A 79 -3.33 8.86 -26.67
CA LEU A 79 -2.77 7.54 -26.94
C LEU A 79 -3.85 6.49 -27.25
N VAL A 80 -5.02 6.56 -26.59
CA VAL A 80 -6.12 5.63 -26.89
C VAL A 80 -6.70 5.83 -28.30
N MET A 81 -6.47 7.00 -28.90
CA MET A 81 -6.92 7.29 -30.27
C MET A 81 -6.01 6.69 -31.35
N THR A 82 -4.77 6.35 -31.01
CA THR A 82 -3.78 5.80 -31.96
C THR A 82 -4.29 4.61 -32.78
N PRO A 83 -4.85 3.52 -32.18
CA PRO A 83 -5.31 2.37 -32.95
C PRO A 83 -6.43 2.70 -33.94
N PHE A 84 -7.23 3.74 -33.67
CA PHE A 84 -8.36 4.13 -34.52
C PHE A 84 -7.95 5.02 -35.70
N VAL A 85 -6.89 5.82 -35.55
CA VAL A 85 -6.47 6.81 -36.56
C VAL A 85 -5.26 6.34 -37.36
N ALA A 86 -4.27 5.78 -36.67
CA ALA A 86 -3.00 5.37 -37.27
C ALA A 86 -2.94 3.84 -37.52
N GLY A 87 -3.77 3.07 -36.82
CA GLY A 87 -3.74 1.60 -36.85
C GLY A 87 -2.97 0.99 -35.68
N VAL A 88 -2.91 -0.34 -35.64
CA VAL A 88 -2.37 -1.12 -34.51
C VAL A 88 -0.88 -1.47 -34.63
N GLU A 89 -0.23 -1.10 -35.73
CA GLU A 89 1.14 -1.52 -36.06
C GLU A 89 2.26 -0.69 -35.38
N PHE A 90 1.96 -0.03 -34.25
CA PHE A 90 2.91 0.83 -33.54
C PHE A 90 3.27 0.29 -32.14
N PRO A 91 4.18 -0.70 -32.03
CA PRO A 91 4.53 -1.35 -30.75
C PRO A 91 5.04 -0.40 -29.67
N MET A 92 5.75 0.67 -30.06
CA MET A 92 6.23 1.66 -29.09
C MET A 92 5.06 2.44 -28.46
N ILE A 93 4.04 2.80 -29.24
CA ILE A 93 2.87 3.51 -28.71
C ILE A 93 2.01 2.55 -27.89
N ASP A 94 1.86 1.31 -28.35
CA ASP A 94 1.12 0.27 -27.64
C ASP A 94 1.74 -0.07 -26.27
N SER A 95 3.06 -0.27 -26.22
CA SER A 95 3.80 -0.49 -24.96
C SER A 95 3.73 0.71 -24.00
N ILE A 96 3.80 1.94 -24.50
CA ILE A 96 3.63 3.15 -23.67
C ILE A 96 2.20 3.22 -23.14
N PHE A 97 1.20 3.03 -24.00
CA PHE A 97 -0.21 3.09 -23.61
C PHE A 97 -0.55 2.01 -22.58
N SER A 98 -0.18 0.75 -22.84
CA SER A 98 -0.43 -0.39 -21.95
C SER A 98 0.26 -0.21 -20.58
N THR A 99 1.48 0.33 -20.55
CA THR A 99 2.19 0.63 -19.29
C THR A 99 1.52 1.76 -18.52
N LEU A 100 1.13 2.86 -19.18
CA LEU A 100 0.41 3.95 -18.54
C LEU A 100 -0.97 3.51 -18.02
N LEU A 101 -1.69 2.69 -18.79
CA LEU A 101 -2.94 2.06 -18.39
C LEU A 101 -2.75 1.22 -17.14
N LEU A 102 -1.70 0.39 -17.08
CA LEU A 102 -1.38 -0.41 -15.90
C LEU A 102 -1.16 0.46 -14.65
N PHE A 103 -0.39 1.54 -14.77
CA PHE A 103 -0.18 2.46 -13.64
C PHE A 103 -1.44 3.22 -13.24
N HIS A 104 -2.26 3.63 -14.20
CA HIS A 104 -3.56 4.25 -13.94
C HIS A 104 -4.49 3.31 -13.17
N CYS A 105 -4.58 2.04 -13.60
CA CYS A 105 -5.36 1.01 -12.91
C CYS A 105 -4.79 0.68 -11.52
N HIS A 106 -3.46 0.63 -11.37
CA HIS A 106 -2.83 0.41 -10.07
C HIS A 106 -3.19 1.50 -9.07
N ALA A 107 -3.07 2.78 -9.46
CA ALA A 107 -3.41 3.92 -8.61
C ALA A 107 -4.91 3.95 -8.26
N GLY A 108 -5.78 3.72 -9.25
CA GLY A 108 -7.23 3.63 -9.03
C GLY A 108 -7.62 2.51 -8.07
N MET A 109 -7.05 1.32 -8.24
CA MET A 109 -7.31 0.18 -7.34
C MET A 109 -6.76 0.43 -5.93
N LYS A 110 -5.59 1.07 -5.80
CA LYS A 110 -5.02 1.47 -4.51
C LYS A 110 -5.96 2.45 -3.80
N SER A 111 -6.54 3.42 -4.51
CA SER A 111 -7.55 4.34 -3.95
C SER A 111 -8.80 3.60 -3.45
N CYS A 112 -9.33 2.65 -4.23
CA CYS A 112 -10.44 1.80 -3.77
C CYS A 112 -10.10 1.00 -2.50
N ILE A 113 -8.89 0.45 -2.39
CA ILE A 113 -8.45 -0.28 -1.19
C ILE A 113 -8.39 0.66 0.03
N ILE A 114 -7.87 1.87 -0.13
CA ILE A 114 -7.75 2.86 0.97
C ILE A 114 -9.14 3.26 1.50
N ASP A 115 -10.10 3.47 0.60
CA ASP A 115 -11.46 3.90 0.96
C ASP A 115 -12.27 2.80 1.65
N TYR A 116 -12.25 1.58 1.09
CA TYR A 116 -13.12 0.50 1.57
C TYR A 116 -12.47 -0.44 2.59
N ILE A 117 -11.14 -0.53 2.62
CA ILE A 117 -10.39 -1.40 3.54
C ILE A 117 -9.45 -0.53 4.39
N PRO A 118 -9.97 0.34 5.27
CA PRO A 118 -9.13 1.27 6.00
C PRO A 118 -8.15 0.55 6.93
N LYS A 119 -6.86 0.95 6.87
CA LYS A 119 -5.77 0.40 7.69
C LYS A 119 -6.10 0.35 9.19
N ARG A 120 -6.82 1.35 9.71
CA ARG A 120 -7.20 1.46 11.12
C ARG A 120 -8.13 0.35 11.62
N VAL A 121 -8.94 -0.25 10.73
CA VAL A 121 -9.92 -1.30 11.07
C VAL A 121 -9.37 -2.66 10.70
N TYR A 122 -8.87 -2.77 9.46
CA TYR A 122 -8.52 -4.06 8.86
C TYR A 122 -7.07 -4.48 9.06
N GLY A 123 -6.19 -3.55 9.51
CA GLY A 123 -4.82 -3.85 9.93
C GLY A 123 -4.05 -4.71 8.92
N PHE A 124 -3.90 -6.00 9.25
CA PHE A 124 -3.26 -7.00 8.40
C PHE A 124 -3.85 -7.07 6.98
N TRP A 125 -5.18 -7.08 6.84
CA TRP A 125 -5.84 -7.28 5.54
C TRP A 125 -5.61 -6.12 4.58
N TYR A 126 -5.54 -4.88 5.08
CA TYR A 126 -5.12 -3.73 4.28
C TYR A 126 -3.70 -3.95 3.72
N GLY A 127 -2.76 -4.35 4.58
CA GLY A 127 -1.39 -4.61 4.17
C GLY A 127 -1.26 -5.77 3.17
N ALA A 128 -2.07 -6.83 3.35
CA ALA A 128 -2.13 -7.95 2.42
C ALA A 128 -2.69 -7.53 1.06
N ALA A 129 -3.80 -6.79 1.03
CA ALA A 129 -4.42 -6.30 -0.19
C ALA A 129 -3.48 -5.38 -0.98
N CYS A 130 -2.80 -4.43 -0.33
CA CYS A 130 -1.83 -3.56 -1.00
C CYS A 130 -0.66 -4.35 -1.58
N LYS A 131 -0.11 -5.32 -0.85
CA LYS A 131 1.00 -6.16 -1.34
C LYS A 131 0.57 -7.04 -2.51
N LEU A 132 -0.63 -7.61 -2.44
CA LEU A 132 -1.18 -8.43 -3.51
C LEU A 132 -1.39 -7.59 -4.77
N LEU A 133 -1.91 -6.37 -4.63
CA LEU A 133 -2.05 -5.42 -5.73
C LEU A 133 -0.69 -5.12 -6.37
N THR A 134 0.33 -4.78 -5.57
CA THR A 134 1.69 -4.53 -6.07
C THR A 134 2.28 -5.75 -6.78
N LEU A 135 2.09 -6.95 -6.23
CA LEU A 135 2.52 -8.20 -6.86
C LEU A 135 1.82 -8.38 -8.22
N GLY A 136 0.49 -8.23 -8.25
CA GLY A 136 -0.29 -8.32 -9.48
C GLY A 136 0.16 -7.32 -10.54
N THR A 137 0.53 -6.10 -10.14
CA THR A 137 1.07 -5.08 -11.05
C THR A 137 2.43 -5.48 -11.63
N PHE A 138 3.35 -6.06 -10.84
CA PHE A 138 4.61 -6.57 -11.38
C PHE A 138 4.41 -7.75 -12.35
N VAL A 139 3.49 -8.66 -12.02
CA VAL A 139 3.13 -9.77 -12.91
C VAL A 139 2.52 -9.25 -14.21
N ALA A 140 1.60 -8.28 -14.13
CA ALA A 140 1.00 -7.65 -15.30
C ALA A 140 2.02 -6.88 -16.15
N MET A 141 2.98 -6.19 -15.52
CA MET A 141 4.06 -5.50 -16.22
C MET A 141 4.94 -6.49 -17.01
N TYR A 142 5.26 -7.65 -16.41
CA TYR A 142 5.92 -8.73 -17.15
C TYR A 142 5.05 -9.28 -18.28
N GLY A 143 3.74 -9.39 -18.05
CA GLY A 143 2.77 -9.76 -19.08
C GLY A 143 2.78 -8.81 -20.27
N ILE A 144 2.81 -7.49 -20.04
CA ILE A 144 2.95 -6.47 -21.09
C ILE A 144 4.26 -6.70 -21.86
N TYR A 145 5.37 -6.89 -21.15
CA TYR A 145 6.65 -7.17 -21.81
C TYR A 145 6.58 -8.40 -22.75
N VAL A 146 5.98 -9.51 -22.30
CA VAL A 146 5.82 -10.72 -23.11
C VAL A 146 4.87 -10.47 -24.29
N LEU A 147 3.79 -9.74 -24.08
CA LEU A 147 2.80 -9.41 -25.11
C LEU A 147 3.40 -8.56 -26.24
N GLU A 148 4.24 -7.59 -25.90
CA GLU A 148 4.88 -6.70 -26.87
C GLU A 148 6.09 -7.33 -27.58
N THR A 149 6.79 -8.26 -26.92
CA THR A 149 8.01 -8.88 -27.50
C THR A 149 7.75 -10.17 -28.26
N THR A 150 6.78 -10.97 -27.82
CA THR A 150 6.50 -12.31 -28.37
C THR A 150 5.21 -12.34 -29.19
N SER A 151 4.27 -11.41 -28.92
CA SER A 151 2.99 -11.30 -29.63
C SER A 151 2.91 -9.97 -30.39
N ASN A 152 1.71 -9.62 -30.90
CA ASN A 152 1.48 -8.43 -31.71
C ASN A 152 1.03 -7.18 -30.89
N GLY A 153 1.26 -7.18 -29.56
CA GLY A 153 0.85 -6.08 -28.69
C GLY A 153 -0.60 -6.13 -28.18
N LEU A 154 -0.93 -5.19 -27.29
CA LEU A 154 -2.25 -5.09 -26.64
C LEU A 154 -3.35 -4.65 -27.61
N PHE A 155 -3.10 -3.70 -28.51
CA PHE A 155 -4.14 -3.25 -29.45
C PHE A 155 -4.58 -4.37 -30.41
N ASN A 156 -3.61 -5.14 -30.92
CA ASN A 156 -3.91 -6.28 -31.78
C ASN A 156 -4.65 -7.40 -31.02
N LEU A 157 -4.26 -7.65 -29.76
CA LEU A 157 -4.97 -8.58 -28.87
C LEU A 157 -6.44 -8.18 -28.70
N VAL A 158 -6.71 -6.90 -28.42
CA VAL A 158 -8.08 -6.37 -28.24
C VAL A 158 -8.88 -6.46 -29.54
N SER A 159 -8.29 -6.11 -30.69
CA SER A 159 -8.94 -6.25 -32.01
C SER A 159 -9.33 -7.70 -32.28
N SER A 160 -8.37 -8.62 -32.09
CA SER A 160 -8.56 -10.05 -32.29
C SER A 160 -9.63 -10.63 -31.35
N LEU A 161 -9.65 -10.18 -30.09
CA LEU A 161 -10.66 -10.60 -29.11
C LEU A 161 -12.06 -10.13 -29.50
N TRP A 162 -12.17 -8.95 -30.11
CA TRP A 162 -13.42 -8.39 -30.60
C TRP A 162 -13.85 -8.96 -31.96
N ALA A 163 -13.03 -9.82 -32.58
CA ALA A 163 -13.21 -10.31 -33.95
C ALA A 163 -13.35 -9.20 -35.00
N ALA A 164 -12.70 -8.06 -34.74
CA ALA A 164 -12.57 -6.92 -35.64
C ALA A 164 -11.24 -6.95 -36.38
#